data_AF-A0A8C6XBN3-F1
#
_entry.id   AF-A0A8C6XBN3-F1
#
_cell.length_a   1.000
_cell.length_b   1.000
_cell.length_c   1.000
_cell.angle_alpha   90.00
_cell.angle_beta   90.00
_cell.angle_gamma   90.00
#
_symmetry.space_group_name_H-M   'P 1'
#
loop_
_entity.id
_entity.type
_entity.pdbx_description
1 polymer ?
#
loop_
_entity_poly.entity_id
_entity_poly.type
_entity_poly.pdbx_seq_one_letter_code
_entity_poly.pdbx_strand_id
1 'polypeptide(L)'
;MVLPDDPKYALRKVDEIREMVDNDLGFQQAPLTCSRTKTLLFISNDKKVIGCLIAEHIQWGYRVIEEKIPDVSSENEMLTFERQKAWCCSTTPEPAICGISRIWVFSMMRRKKIASRMLECLRNNFIYGSYLSKEEIAFSDPTPDGKLFATQYFGTSQFLVYNFLSGNSQ
;
A
#
# COMPACT_ATOMS: atom_id res chain seq x y z
N MET A 1 -8.92 15.54 0.26
CA MET A 1 -8.07 14.84 1.25
C MET A 1 -8.74 15.06 2.59
N VAL A 2 -8.80 14.04 3.43
CA VAL A 2 -9.30 14.14 4.80
C VAL A 2 -8.12 14.04 5.76
N LEU A 3 -8.05 14.96 6.70
CA LEU A 3 -7.00 15.07 7.72
C LEU A 3 -7.56 14.74 9.12
N PRO A 4 -6.70 14.41 10.10
CA PRO A 4 -7.15 14.07 11.46
C PRO A 4 -7.92 15.20 12.17
N ASP A 5 -7.61 16.46 11.82
CA ASP A 5 -8.21 17.66 12.40
C ASP A 5 -9.47 18.14 11.65
N ASP A 6 -9.91 17.40 10.62
CA ASP A 6 -11.12 17.73 9.87
C ASP A 6 -12.40 17.51 10.70
N PRO A 7 -13.54 18.11 10.27
CA PRO A 7 -14.81 17.97 10.97
C PRO A 7 -15.24 16.50 11.19
N LYS A 8 -15.91 16.23 12.31
CA LYS A 8 -16.35 14.88 12.72
C LYS A 8 -17.14 14.11 11.65
N TYR A 9 -17.92 14.80 10.81
CA TYR A 9 -18.67 14.12 9.74
C TYR A 9 -17.73 13.51 8.68
N ALA A 10 -16.60 14.16 8.39
CA ALA A 10 -15.62 13.67 7.43
C ALA A 10 -14.85 12.47 8.02
N LEU A 11 -14.46 12.56 9.30
CA LEU A 11 -13.81 11.48 10.02
C LEU A 11 -14.68 10.22 10.09
N ARG A 12 -15.96 10.37 10.47
CA ARG A 12 -16.94 9.26 10.45
C ARG A 12 -17.04 8.61 9.08
N LYS A 13 -17.04 9.41 8.01
CA LYS A 13 -17.11 8.88 6.66
C LYS A 13 -15.85 8.10 6.29
N VAL A 14 -14.68 8.56 6.69
CA VAL A 14 -13.42 7.84 6.51
C VAL A 14 -13.43 6.52 7.26
N ASP A 15 -13.95 6.48 8.49
CA ASP A 15 -14.04 5.25 9.28
C ASP A 15 -14.96 4.22 8.60
N GLU A 16 -16.14 4.63 8.12
CA GLU A 16 -17.04 3.75 7.34
C GLU A 16 -16.35 3.19 6.09
N ILE A 17 -15.61 4.02 5.36
CA ILE A 17 -14.88 3.61 4.16
C ILE A 17 -13.74 2.66 4.54
N ARG A 18 -13.04 2.92 5.64
CA ARG A 18 -11.95 2.08 6.15
C ARG A 18 -12.46 0.67 6.46
N GLU A 19 -13.56 0.55 7.19
CA GLU A 19 -14.20 -0.73 7.49
C GLU A 19 -14.60 -1.47 6.21
N MET A 20 -15.18 -0.77 5.23
CA MET A 20 -15.54 -1.35 3.95
C MET A 20 -14.31 -1.84 3.16
N VAL A 21 -13.21 -1.08 3.18
CA VAL A 21 -11.94 -1.45 2.53
C VAL A 21 -11.29 -2.64 3.22
N ASP A 22 -11.23 -2.65 4.56
CA ASP A 22 -10.64 -3.76 5.32
C ASP A 22 -11.41 -5.06 5.07
N ASN A 23 -12.75 -5.00 4.98
CA ASN A 23 -13.58 -6.15 4.61
C ASN A 23 -13.32 -6.65 3.18
N ASP A 24 -13.19 -5.76 2.19
CA ASP A 24 -12.92 -6.15 0.79
C ASP A 24 -11.51 -6.72 0.59
N LEU A 25 -10.55 -6.29 1.41
CA LEU A 25 -9.17 -6.79 1.40
C LEU A 25 -8.98 -8.04 2.28
N GLY A 26 -9.99 -8.42 3.07
CA GLY A 26 -9.92 -9.57 3.97
C GLY A 26 -9.06 -9.35 5.21
N PHE A 27 -8.77 -8.10 5.58
CA PHE A 27 -8.05 -7.79 6.82
C PHE A 27 -9.00 -7.98 8.02
N GLN A 28 -8.56 -8.71 9.05
CA GLN A 28 -9.18 -8.56 10.37
C GLN A 28 -8.97 -7.12 10.82
N GLN A 29 -10.03 -6.44 11.24
CA GLN A 29 -10.10 -5.00 11.56
C GLN A 29 -8.95 -4.54 12.47
N ALA A 30 -7.77 -4.32 11.88
CA ALA A 30 -6.61 -3.86 12.60
C ALA A 30 -6.85 -2.38 12.87
N PRO A 31 -6.85 -1.93 14.14
CA PRO A 31 -6.90 -0.51 14.43
C PRO A 31 -5.76 0.19 13.68
N LEU A 32 -6.03 1.36 13.09
CA LEU A 32 -4.94 2.26 12.73
C LEU A 32 -4.26 2.63 14.05
N THR A 33 -3.02 2.19 14.23
CA THR A 33 -2.22 2.52 15.41
C THR A 33 -1.74 3.98 15.38
N CYS A 34 -1.85 4.64 14.22
CA CYS A 34 -1.32 5.98 13.98
C CYS A 34 -2.42 7.05 13.92
N SER A 35 -2.33 8.05 14.80
CA SER A 35 -3.27 9.19 14.88
C SER A 35 -3.06 10.25 13.79
N ARG A 36 -2.00 10.14 12.97
CA ARG A 36 -1.61 11.13 11.96
C ARG A 36 -1.73 10.59 10.53
N THR A 37 -2.87 9.99 10.21
CA THR A 37 -3.14 9.46 8.87
C THR A 37 -3.70 10.55 7.97
N LYS A 38 -3.42 10.46 6.67
CA LYS A 38 -4.00 11.28 5.62
C LYS A 38 -4.78 10.39 4.67
N THR A 39 -6.06 10.68 4.48
CA THR A 39 -6.93 9.85 3.65
C THR A 39 -7.25 10.56 2.34
N LEU A 40 -6.89 9.94 1.22
CA LEU A 40 -7.28 10.35 -0.12
C LEU A 40 -8.43 9.49 -0.61
N LEU A 41 -9.51 10.14 -1.02
CA LEU A 41 -10.68 9.50 -1.61
C LEU A 41 -10.77 9.86 -3.08
N PHE A 42 -11.04 8.87 -3.93
CA PHE A 42 -11.39 9.08 -5.32
C PHE A 42 -12.90 8.99 -5.47
N ILE A 43 -13.53 10.12 -5.81
CA ILE A 43 -14.98 10.25 -5.91
C ILE A 43 -15.38 10.28 -7.38
N SER A 44 -16.35 9.45 -7.77
CA SER A 44 -16.92 9.43 -9.12
C SER A 44 -17.84 10.64 -9.37
N ASN A 45 -18.22 10.85 -10.63
CA ASN A 45 -19.20 11.88 -10.99
C ASN A 45 -20.55 11.68 -10.27
N ASP A 46 -20.92 10.41 -10.03
CA ASP A 46 -22.13 10.00 -9.30
C ASP A 46 -21.99 10.11 -7.77
N LYS A 47 -20.97 10.82 -7.28
CA LYS A 47 -20.68 11.03 -5.85
C LYS A 47 -20.41 9.74 -5.06
N LYS A 48 -20.02 8.66 -5.73
CA LYS A 48 -19.61 7.41 -5.07
C LYS A 48 -18.12 7.42 -4.81
N VAL A 49 -17.71 6.93 -3.65
CA VAL A 49 -16.30 6.66 -3.36
C VAL A 49 -15.90 5.39 -4.09
N ILE A 50 -14.99 5.50 -5.06
CA ILE A 50 -14.53 4.38 -5.89
C ILE A 50 -13.04 4.07 -5.70
N GLY A 51 -12.36 4.85 -4.86
CA GLY A 51 -10.98 4.57 -4.43
C GLY A 51 -10.70 5.20 -3.08
N CYS A 52 -9.84 4.54 -2.30
CA CYS A 52 -9.41 4.97 -0.98
C CYS A 52 -7.91 4.70 -0.82
N LEU A 53 -7.16 5.68 -0.33
CA LEU A 53 -5.76 5.55 0.01
C LEU A 53 -5.56 6.19 1.37
N ILE A 54 -5.03 5.41 2.31
CA ILE A 54 -4.69 5.87 3.66
C ILE A 54 -3.18 5.87 3.74
N ALA A 55 -2.61 7.04 3.99
CA ALA A 55 -1.19 7.24 4.15
C ALA A 55 -0.85 7.65 5.58
N GLU A 56 0.31 7.23 6.07
CA GLU A 56 0.84 7.60 7.38
C GLU A 56 2.32 7.95 7.30
N HIS A 57 2.81 8.65 8.32
CA HIS A 57 4.22 8.99 8.40
C HIS A 57 5.02 7.80 8.89
N ILE A 58 6.08 7.46 8.18
CA ILE A 58 7.05 6.44 8.57
C ILE A 58 8.45 7.05 8.59
N GLN A 59 9.41 6.29 9.14
CA GLN A 59 10.83 6.65 9.12
C GLN A 59 11.65 5.68 8.28
N TRP A 60 11.18 4.41 8.19
CA TRP A 60 11.92 3.31 7.60
C TRP A 60 11.01 2.43 6.76
N GLY A 61 11.55 1.95 5.65
CA GLY A 61 11.01 0.86 4.86
C GLY A 61 12.10 -0.17 4.57
N TYR A 62 11.71 -1.33 4.08
CA TYR A 62 12.62 -2.43 3.75
C TYR A 62 12.41 -2.81 2.30
N ARG A 63 13.50 -2.96 1.56
CA ARG A 63 13.41 -3.25 0.13
C ARG A 63 12.94 -4.67 -0.10
N VAL A 64 11.97 -4.82 -0.98
CA VAL A 64 11.55 -6.12 -1.48
C VAL A 64 12.69 -6.72 -2.31
N ILE A 65 13.10 -7.94 -1.98
CA ILE A 65 14.12 -8.67 -2.72
C ILE A 65 13.42 -9.58 -3.72
N GLU A 66 13.85 -9.51 -4.98
CA GLU A 66 13.44 -10.47 -6.00
C GLU A 66 14.22 -11.77 -5.77
N GLU A 67 13.54 -12.79 -5.26
CA GLU A 67 14.14 -14.12 -5.20
C GLU A 67 14.45 -14.58 -6.63
N LYS A 68 15.73 -14.90 -6.88
CA LYS A 68 16.13 -15.58 -8.10
C LYS A 68 15.42 -16.92 -8.13
N ILE A 69 14.74 -17.21 -9.24
CA ILE A 69 14.16 -18.53 -9.50
C ILE A 69 15.30 -19.53 -9.33
N PRO A 70 15.24 -20.47 -8.37
CA PRO A 70 16.23 -21.52 -8.31
C PRO A 70 16.20 -22.27 -9.65
N ASP A 71 17.37 -22.66 -10.19
CA ASP A 71 17.45 -23.53 -11.37
C ASP A 71 16.86 -24.91 -11.01
N VAL A 72 15.54 -25.03 -11.07
CA VAL A 72 14.82 -26.26 -10.73
C VAL A 72 14.40 -26.92 -12.04
N SER A 73 14.99 -28.08 -12.31
CA SER A 73 14.82 -28.88 -13.53
C SER A 73 13.45 -29.57 -13.66
N SER A 74 12.45 -29.23 -12.85
CA SER A 74 11.20 -29.99 -12.74
C SER A 74 9.97 -29.07 -12.61
N GLU A 75 9.07 -29.17 -13.59
CA GLU A 75 7.88 -28.32 -13.75
C GLU A 75 6.91 -28.37 -12.54
N ASN A 76 6.84 -29.52 -11.85
CA ASN A 76 6.00 -29.70 -10.66
C ASN A 76 6.53 -28.98 -9.41
N GLU A 77 7.85 -28.86 -9.26
CA GLU A 77 8.47 -28.16 -8.13
C GLU A 77 8.38 -26.64 -8.32
N MET A 78 8.50 -26.17 -9.56
CA MET A 78 8.29 -24.76 -9.93
C MET A 78 6.86 -24.29 -9.60
N LEU A 79 5.83 -25.07 -9.92
CA LEU A 79 4.43 -24.76 -9.58
C LEU A 79 4.17 -24.74 -8.06
N THR A 80 4.91 -25.55 -7.29
CA THR A 80 4.79 -25.58 -5.83
C THR A 80 5.51 -24.38 -5.20
N PHE A 81 6.67 -23.99 -5.74
CA PHE A 81 7.46 -22.83 -5.32
C PHE A 81 6.75 -21.51 -5.63
N GLU A 82 6.10 -21.40 -6.80
CA GLU A 82 5.29 -20.22 -7.15
C GLU A 82 4.08 -20.01 -6.24
N ARG A 83 3.47 -21.12 -5.77
CA ARG A 83 2.35 -21.09 -4.81
C ARG A 83 2.77 -20.70 -3.40
N GLN A 84 4.05 -20.86 -3.06
CA GLN A 84 4.66 -20.52 -1.76
C GLN A 84 5.64 -19.33 -1.86
N LYS A 85 5.37 -18.33 -2.72
CA LYS A 85 6.12 -17.06 -2.72
C LYS A 85 5.86 -16.28 -1.42
N ALA A 86 6.49 -16.72 -0.34
CA ALA A 86 6.78 -15.87 0.81
C ALA A 86 7.76 -14.78 0.32
N TRP A 87 7.55 -13.56 0.76
CA TRP A 87 8.37 -12.44 0.30
C TRP A 87 9.60 -12.29 1.16
N CYS A 88 10.77 -12.29 0.53
CA CYS A 88 11.98 -11.84 1.17
C CYS A 88 12.09 -10.31 1.09
N CYS A 89 12.33 -9.71 2.23
CA CYS A 89 12.66 -8.31 2.38
C CYS A 89 14.10 -8.20 2.87
N SER A 90 14.77 -7.11 2.49
CA SER A 90 16.06 -6.77 3.08
C SER A 90 15.90 -6.64 4.59
N THR A 91 16.88 -7.10 5.35
CA THR A 91 17.00 -6.82 6.78
C THR A 91 17.54 -5.42 7.06
N THR A 92 18.06 -4.74 6.03
CA THR A 92 18.59 -3.38 6.15
C THR A 92 17.46 -2.36 5.97
N PRO A 93 17.18 -1.51 6.96
CA PRO A 93 16.19 -0.46 6.83
C PRO A 93 16.72 0.66 5.92
N GLU A 94 15.84 1.19 5.08
CA GLU A 94 16.07 2.32 4.21
C GLU A 94 15.16 3.49 4.59
N PRO A 95 15.64 4.74 4.52
CA PRO A 95 14.83 5.89 4.90
C PRO A 95 13.60 6.02 3.98
N ALA A 96 12.44 6.13 4.59
CA ALA A 96 11.17 6.36 3.91
C ALA A 96 10.34 7.35 4.71
N ILE A 97 9.52 8.15 4.03
CA ILE A 97 8.75 9.22 4.67
C ILE A 97 7.26 8.89 4.71
N CYS A 98 6.74 8.28 3.64
CA CYS A 98 5.32 8.03 3.46
C CYS A 98 5.02 6.53 3.41
N GLY A 99 4.24 6.05 4.37
CA GLY A 99 3.73 4.69 4.38
C GLY A 99 2.33 4.64 3.78
N ILE A 100 2.13 3.85 2.73
CA ILE A 100 0.82 3.50 2.21
C ILE A 100 0.24 2.39 3.08
N SER A 101 -0.60 2.77 4.04
CA SER A 101 -1.24 1.86 4.97
C SER A 101 -2.33 1.03 4.29
N ARG A 102 -3.16 1.69 3.47
CA ARG A 102 -4.19 1.04 2.65
C ARG A 102 -4.23 1.69 1.28
N ILE A 103 -4.40 0.87 0.25
CA ILE A 103 -4.75 1.34 -1.08
C ILE A 103 -5.81 0.43 -1.67
N TRP A 104 -6.90 1.02 -2.12
CA TRP A 104 -8.06 0.29 -2.59
C TRP A 104 -8.73 1.02 -3.74
N VAL A 105 -9.21 0.24 -4.71
CA VAL A 105 -10.03 0.72 -5.82
C VAL A 105 -11.16 -0.28 -6.01
N PHE A 106 -12.37 0.24 -6.16
CA PHE A 106 -13.57 -0.55 -6.43
C PHE A 106 -13.33 -1.48 -7.62
N SER A 107 -13.65 -2.77 -7.47
CA SER A 107 -13.25 -3.85 -8.37
C SER A 107 -13.56 -3.56 -9.84
N MET A 108 -14.79 -3.11 -10.15
CA MET A 108 -15.23 -2.76 -11.51
C MET A 108 -14.57 -1.50 -12.09
N MET A 109 -13.86 -0.74 -11.28
CA MET A 109 -13.17 0.50 -11.64
C MET A 109 -11.64 0.35 -11.59
N ARG A 110 -11.12 -0.84 -11.29
CA ARG A 110 -9.69 -1.15 -11.36
C ARG A 110 -9.16 -0.97 -12.79
N ARG A 111 -7.83 -0.87 -12.90
CA ARG A 111 -7.10 -0.70 -14.17
C ARG A 111 -7.39 0.58 -14.97
N LYS A 112 -8.19 1.51 -14.42
CA LYS A 112 -8.46 2.85 -14.99
C LYS A 112 -7.57 3.96 -14.42
N LYS A 113 -6.33 3.62 -14.02
CA LYS A 113 -5.31 4.53 -13.43
C LYS A 113 -5.73 5.27 -12.15
N ILE A 114 -6.81 4.86 -11.48
CA ILE A 114 -7.31 5.48 -10.24
C ILE A 114 -6.23 5.44 -9.14
N ALA A 115 -5.70 4.25 -8.84
CA ALA A 115 -4.65 4.09 -7.82
C ALA A 115 -3.39 4.92 -8.15
N SER A 116 -2.95 4.94 -9.41
CA SER A 116 -1.81 5.76 -9.84
C SER A 116 -2.06 7.25 -9.64
N ARG A 117 -3.26 7.75 -9.96
CA ARG A 117 -3.64 9.15 -9.76
C ARG A 117 -3.72 9.52 -8.29
N MET A 118 -4.20 8.62 -7.43
CA MET A 118 -4.22 8.83 -5.99
C MET A 118 -2.81 8.90 -5.41
N LEU A 119 -1.92 8.02 -5.85
CA LEU A 119 -0.52 8.02 -5.43
C LEU A 119 0.23 9.26 -5.92
N GLU A 120 -0.08 9.73 -7.13
CA GLU A 120 0.46 10.98 -7.67
C GLU A 120 0.00 12.20 -6.87
N CYS A 121 -1.30 12.24 -6.53
CA CYS A 121 -1.86 13.28 -5.66
C CYS A 121 -1.22 13.24 -4.27
N LEU A 122 -1.00 12.04 -3.71
CA LEU A 122 -0.33 11.87 -2.44
C LEU A 122 1.09 12.43 -2.47
N ARG A 123 1.88 12.09 -3.49
CA ARG A 123 3.27 12.57 -3.63
C ARG A 123 3.39 14.08 -3.57
N ASN A 124 2.42 14.79 -4.16
CA ASN A 124 2.40 16.25 -4.19
C ASN A 124 1.80 16.91 -2.94
N ASN A 125 1.07 16.18 -2.10
CA ASN A 125 0.29 16.76 -0.99
C ASN A 125 0.64 16.17 0.40
N PHE A 126 1.50 15.15 0.46
CA PHE A 126 1.86 14.52 1.72
C PHE A 126 2.74 15.41 2.58
N ILE A 127 3.72 16.10 2.00
CA ILE A 127 4.52 17.12 2.67
C ILE A 127 4.23 18.46 1.98
N TYR A 128 3.88 19.48 2.76
CA TYR A 128 3.61 20.80 2.20
C TYR A 128 4.86 21.37 1.52
N GLY A 129 4.71 21.81 0.27
CA GLY A 129 5.79 22.42 -0.50
C GLY A 129 6.85 21.43 -1.02
N SER A 130 6.63 20.12 -0.91
CA SER A 130 7.54 19.09 -1.43
C SER A 130 6.79 18.06 -2.27
N TYR A 131 7.51 17.45 -3.20
CA TYR A 131 7.02 16.38 -4.04
C TYR A 131 7.82 15.11 -3.75
N LEU A 132 7.14 14.10 -3.19
CA LEU A 132 7.80 12.87 -2.77
C LEU A 132 8.36 12.08 -3.97
N SER A 133 9.60 11.67 -3.82
CA SER A 133 10.21 10.67 -4.68
C SER A 133 9.54 9.31 -4.47
N LYS A 134 9.77 8.42 -5.43
CA LYS A 134 9.21 7.06 -5.39
C LYS A 134 9.86 6.20 -4.30
N GLU A 135 11.12 6.49 -4.03
CA GLU A 135 11.98 5.82 -3.06
C GLU A 135 11.61 6.22 -1.61
N GLU A 136 10.91 7.33 -1.43
CA GLU A 136 10.44 7.80 -0.11
C GLU A 136 9.10 7.18 0.32
N ILE A 137 8.52 6.30 -0.51
CA ILE A 137 7.21 5.68 -0.30
C ILE A 137 7.37 4.19 -0.05
N ALA A 138 6.74 3.69 1.01
CA ALA A 138 6.67 2.25 1.32
C ALA A 138 5.23 1.74 1.44
N PHE A 139 5.00 0.46 1.16
CA PHE A 139 3.68 -0.18 1.28
C PHE A 139 3.58 -1.04 2.54
N SER A 140 2.47 -0.93 3.25
CA SER A 140 2.11 -1.83 4.35
C SER A 140 1.60 -3.13 3.75
N ASP A 141 2.25 -4.25 4.08
CA ASP A 141 1.81 -5.63 3.78
C ASP A 141 1.07 -5.77 2.42
N PRO A 142 1.78 -5.58 1.29
CA PRO A 142 1.14 -5.48 -0.02
C PRO A 142 0.47 -6.80 -0.44
N THR A 143 -0.82 -6.74 -0.78
CA THR A 143 -1.55 -7.85 -1.40
C THR A 143 -0.95 -8.21 -2.77
N PRO A 144 -1.28 -9.39 -3.37
CA PRO A 144 -0.81 -9.74 -4.72
C PRO A 144 -1.15 -8.68 -5.78
N ASP A 145 -2.36 -8.11 -5.73
CA ASP A 145 -2.76 -6.98 -6.57
C ASP A 145 -1.93 -5.72 -6.26
N GLY A 146 -1.67 -5.46 -4.98
CA GLY A 146 -0.82 -4.37 -4.48
C GLY A 146 0.61 -4.45 -5.02
N LYS A 147 1.21 -5.65 -5.05
CA LYS A 147 2.52 -5.92 -5.68
C LYS A 147 2.51 -5.54 -7.15
N LEU A 148 1.58 -6.10 -7.93
CA LEU A 148 1.53 -5.88 -9.36
C LEU A 148 1.37 -4.38 -9.66
N PHE A 149 0.54 -3.70 -8.88
CA PHE A 149 0.40 -2.27 -8.95
C PHE A 149 1.69 -1.52 -8.60
N ALA A 150 2.32 -1.84 -7.46
CA ALA A 150 3.54 -1.20 -6.99
C ALA A 150 4.67 -1.39 -8.01
N THR A 151 4.96 -2.62 -8.44
CA THR A 151 5.97 -2.92 -9.45
C THR A 151 5.78 -2.09 -10.71
N GLN A 152 4.55 -2.01 -11.21
CA GLN A 152 4.23 -1.21 -12.40
C GLN A 152 4.37 0.30 -12.17
N TYR A 153 3.98 0.78 -10.99
CA TYR A 153 4.03 2.21 -10.66
C TYR A 153 5.47 2.68 -10.43
N PHE A 154 6.25 1.92 -9.68
CA PHE A 154 7.64 2.23 -9.36
C PHE A 154 8.58 1.95 -10.53
N GLY A 155 8.21 1.05 -11.44
CA GLY A 155 9.07 0.60 -12.54
C GLY A 155 10.13 -0.42 -12.09
N THR A 156 10.00 -0.96 -10.88
CA THR A 156 10.88 -1.96 -10.30
C THR A 156 10.11 -2.86 -9.34
N SER A 157 10.48 -4.15 -9.30
CA SER A 157 9.99 -5.13 -8.32
C SER A 157 10.49 -4.84 -6.90
N GLN A 158 11.56 -4.04 -6.77
CA GLN A 158 12.27 -3.75 -5.52
C GLN A 158 11.80 -2.45 -4.87
N PHE A 159 10.49 -2.30 -4.65
CA PHE A 159 9.92 -1.17 -3.92
C PHE A 159 10.04 -1.38 -2.39
N LEU A 160 9.79 -0.34 -1.61
CA LEU A 160 9.87 -0.41 -0.14
C LEU A 160 8.56 -0.94 0.47
N VAL A 161 8.69 -1.75 1.52
CA VAL A 161 7.58 -2.22 2.36
C VAL A 161 7.85 -1.93 3.82
N TYR A 162 6.80 -1.83 4.64
CA TYR A 162 6.90 -1.68 6.09
C TYR A 162 5.76 -2.43 6.77
N ASN A 163 5.82 -2.55 8.11
CA ASN A 163 4.79 -3.22 8.92
C ASN A 163 4.39 -4.62 8.41
N PHE A 164 5.35 -5.33 7.82
CA PHE A 164 5.22 -6.74 7.50
C PHE A 164 5.66 -7.53 8.73
N LEU A 165 5.05 -8.70 8.94
CA LEU A 165 5.49 -9.64 9.97
C LEU A 165 6.88 -10.17 9.57
N SER A 166 7.95 -9.45 9.90
CA SER A 166 9.26 -10.08 9.98
C SER A 166 9.17 -11.08 11.12
N GLY A 167 9.19 -12.37 10.81
CA GLY A 167 9.29 -13.41 11.82
C GLY A 167 10.46 -13.11 12.75
N ASN A 168 10.16 -12.57 13.93
CA ASN A 168 11.08 -12.59 15.06
C ASN A 168 11.22 -14.05 15.49
N SER A 169 12.05 -14.79 14.77
CA SER A 169 12.73 -15.94 15.35
C SER A 169 13.78 -15.37 16.29
N GLN A 170 13.49 -15.50 17.59
CA GLN A 170 14.48 -15.39 18.67
C GLN A 170 15.67 -16.32 18.41
#